data_AF-A0A099BYS4-F1
#
_entry.id   AF-A0A099BYS4-F1
#
_cell.length_a   1.000
_cell.length_b   1.000
_cell.length_c   1.000
_cell.angle_alpha   90.00
_cell.angle_beta   90.00
_cell.angle_gamma   90.00
#
_symmetry.space_group_name_H-M   'P 1'
#
loop_
_entity.id
_entity.type
_entity.pdbx_description
1 polymer ?
#
loop_
_entity_poly.entity_id
_entity_poly.type
_entity_poly.pdbx_seq_one_letter_code
_entity_poly.pdbx_strand_id
1 'polypeptide(L)'
;MNKIAETIKYYPLTTLLVVVIWVICLIPIPETPLSHVSLIDKWTHVVMYLMLCSIVWFEYLRRHQPIVWRQALITACAAPLVMGGLIEIAQATCTGGRRSGDWLDFVADGLGVIVGQVIGILLVKCFSKH
;
A
#
# COMPACT_ATOMS: atom_id res chain seq x y z
N MET A 1 15.37 23.15 -0.47
CA MET A 1 15.57 21.69 -0.55
C MET A 1 14.24 21.05 -0.94
N ASN A 2 14.24 20.19 -1.96
CA ASN A 2 13.01 19.58 -2.47
C ASN A 2 12.49 18.55 -1.46
N LYS A 3 11.40 18.87 -0.75
CA LYS A 3 10.77 17.99 0.26
C LYS A 3 10.51 16.57 -0.27
N ILE A 4 10.19 16.43 -1.56
CA ILE A 4 10.01 15.14 -2.23
C ILE A 4 11.30 14.31 -2.22
N ALA A 5 12.44 14.92 -2.57
CA ALA A 5 13.72 14.23 -2.60
C ALA A 5 14.18 13.79 -1.20
N GLU A 6 13.79 14.55 -0.16
CA GLU A 6 13.99 14.13 1.22
C GLU A 6 13.12 12.93 1.56
N THR A 7 11.81 12.96 1.28
CA THR A 7 10.92 11.82 1.54
C THR A 7 11.40 10.53 0.88
N ILE A 8 11.88 10.60 -0.37
CA ILE A 8 12.44 9.45 -1.09
C ILE A 8 13.67 8.87 -0.36
N LYS A 9 14.55 9.74 0.16
CA LYS A 9 15.71 9.31 0.95
C LYS A 9 15.31 8.74 2.32
N TYR A 10 14.21 9.21 2.89
CA TYR A 10 13.70 8.73 4.18
C TYR A 10 12.97 7.38 4.06
N TYR A 11 12.24 7.17 2.97
CA TYR A 11 11.40 5.99 2.73
C TYR A 11 11.64 5.36 1.35
N PRO A 12 12.87 4.88 1.07
CA PRO A 12 13.23 4.35 -0.25
C PRO A 12 12.43 3.10 -0.63
N LEU A 13 12.21 2.17 0.30
CA LEU A 13 11.49 0.93 0.00
C LEU A 13 10.00 1.18 -0.18
N THR A 14 9.40 2.00 0.69
CA THR A 14 8.00 2.44 0.53
C THR A 14 7.82 3.11 -0.83
N THR A 15 8.70 4.04 -1.20
CA THR A 15 8.57 4.76 -2.48
C THR A 15 8.65 3.81 -3.67
N LEU A 16 9.63 2.90 -3.66
CA LEU A 16 9.75 1.90 -4.71
C LEU A 16 8.47 1.06 -4.84
N LEU A 17 7.93 0.59 -3.70
CA LEU A 17 6.74 -0.25 -3.70
C LEU A 17 5.49 0.51 -4.17
N VAL A 18 5.34 1.79 -3.78
CA VAL A 18 4.27 2.66 -4.28
C VAL A 18 4.32 2.75 -5.81
N VAL A 19 5.50 3.02 -6.39
CA VAL A 19 5.66 3.09 -7.85
C VAL A 19 5.29 1.76 -8.50
N VAL A 20 5.75 0.64 -7.95
CA VAL A 20 5.44 -0.69 -8.47
C VAL A 20 3.93 -0.98 -8.43
N ILE A 21 3.24 -0.67 -7.33
CA ILE A 21 1.79 -0.87 -7.19
C ILE A 21 1.04 -0.04 -8.24
N TRP A 22 1.37 1.24 -8.39
CA TRP A 22 0.75 2.10 -9.39
C TRP A 22 0.93 1.56 -10.82
N VAL A 23 2.14 1.08 -11.15
CA VAL A 23 2.43 0.52 -12.46
C VAL A 23 1.62 -0.76 -12.71
N ILE A 24 1.60 -1.69 -11.74
CA ILE A 24 0.86 -2.96 -11.87
C ILE A 24 -0.64 -2.71 -11.98
N CYS A 25 -1.19 -1.81 -11.18
CA CYS A 25 -2.62 -1.52 -11.17
C CYS A 25 -3.09 -0.79 -12.43
N LEU A 26 -2.25 0.02 -13.09
CA LEU A 26 -2.64 0.79 -14.28
C LEU A 26 -2.36 0.08 -15.61
N ILE A 27 -1.46 -0.90 -15.64
CA ILE A 27 -1.19 -1.68 -16.84
C ILE A 27 -2.27 -2.76 -17.03
N PRO A 28 -2.74 -3.01 -18.27
CA PRO A 28 -3.61 -4.13 -18.56
C PRO A 28 -2.87 -5.45 -18.29
N ILE A 29 -3.40 -6.27 -17.39
CA ILE A 29 -2.86 -7.59 -17.11
C ILE A 29 -3.18 -8.48 -18.33
N PRO A 30 -2.19 -9.11 -18.99
CA PRO A 30 -2.46 -10.03 -20.09
C PRO A 30 -3.25 -11.24 -19.57
N GLU A 31 -4.09 -11.82 -20.43
CA GLU A 31 -4.79 -13.07 -20.13
C GLU A 31 -3.75 -14.15 -19.77
N THR A 32 -3.74 -14.56 -18.50
CA THR A 32 -2.89 -15.64 -17.99
C THR A 32 -3.75 -16.86 -17.70
N PRO A 33 -3.20 -18.09 -17.66
CA PRO A 33 -3.97 -19.28 -17.28
C PRO A 33 -4.58 -19.21 -15.86
N LEU A 34 -4.18 -18.21 -15.05
CA LEU A 34 -4.75 -17.89 -13.74
C LEU A 34 -6.01 -16.99 -13.82
N SER A 35 -6.42 -16.51 -15.00
CA SER A 35 -7.66 -15.73 -15.18
C SER A 35 -8.92 -16.54 -14.84
N HIS A 36 -8.81 -17.87 -14.81
CA HIS A 36 -9.87 -18.78 -14.32
C HIS A 36 -10.06 -18.76 -12.80
N VAL A 37 -9.09 -18.27 -12.02
CA VAL A 37 -9.24 -18.07 -10.58
C VAL A 37 -9.92 -16.74 -10.35
N SER A 38 -11.26 -16.77 -10.29
CA SER A 38 -12.06 -15.66 -9.78
C SER A 38 -11.45 -15.14 -8.48
N LEU A 39 -11.28 -13.82 -8.36
CA LEU A 39 -10.73 -13.09 -7.19
C LEU A 39 -9.20 -13.06 -7.03
N ILE A 40 -8.39 -13.59 -7.95
CA ILE A 40 -6.92 -13.51 -7.81
C ILE A 40 -6.39 -12.06 -7.78
N ASP A 41 -7.03 -11.16 -8.54
CA ASP A 41 -6.74 -9.73 -8.52
C ASP A 41 -6.94 -9.15 -7.11
N LYS A 42 -8.04 -9.51 -6.44
CA LYS A 42 -8.34 -9.09 -5.06
C LYS A 42 -7.32 -9.58 -4.03
N TRP A 43 -6.89 -10.83 -4.13
CA TRP A 43 -5.81 -11.33 -3.27
C TRP A 43 -4.49 -10.59 -3.52
N THR A 44 -4.22 -10.25 -4.77
CA THR A 44 -3.04 -9.45 -5.12
C THR A 44 -3.11 -8.07 -4.48
N HIS A 45 -4.27 -7.41 -4.52
CA HIS A 45 -4.54 -6.15 -3.81
C HIS A 45 -4.31 -6.27 -2.29
N VAL A 46 -4.88 -7.28 -1.63
CA VAL A 46 -4.62 -7.54 -0.19
C VAL A 46 -3.12 -7.66 0.10
N VAL A 47 -2.39 -8.45 -0.68
CA VAL A 47 -0.94 -8.68 -0.46
C VAL A 47 -0.14 -7.41 -0.71
N MET A 48 -0.43 -6.67 -1.79
CA MET A 48 0.25 -5.41 -2.12
C MET A 48 0.14 -4.41 -0.97
N TYR A 49 -1.08 -4.21 -0.44
CA TYR A 49 -1.32 -3.27 0.65
C TYR A 49 -0.78 -3.75 2.00
N LEU A 50 -0.83 -5.05 2.27
CA LEU A 50 -0.19 -5.65 3.45
C LEU A 50 1.33 -5.40 3.43
N MET A 51 1.99 -5.66 2.31
CA MET A 51 3.43 -5.41 2.16
C MET A 51 3.75 -3.92 2.30
N LEU A 52 2.97 -3.05 1.65
CA LEU A 52 3.15 -1.61 1.73
C LEU A 52 3.08 -1.12 3.18
N CYS A 53 2.01 -1.47 3.90
CA CYS A 53 1.84 -1.10 5.30
C CYS A 53 2.98 -1.65 6.18
N SER A 54 3.39 -2.89 5.96
CA SER A 54 4.47 -3.52 6.74
C SER A 54 5.82 -2.82 6.53
N ILE A 55 6.14 -2.44 5.30
CA ILE A 55 7.37 -1.70 4.97
C ILE A 55 7.32 -0.28 5.53
N VAL A 56 6.18 0.41 5.43
CA VAL A 56 6.01 1.74 6.03
C VAL A 56 6.27 1.68 7.53
N TRP A 57 5.69 0.71 8.23
CA TRP A 57 5.93 0.50 9.66
C TRP A 57 7.40 0.25 9.97
N PHE A 58 8.06 -0.60 9.20
CA PHE A 58 9.46 -0.91 9.39
C PHE A 58 10.38 0.30 9.17
N GLU A 59 10.21 1.04 8.08
CA GLU A 59 10.99 2.25 7.79
C GLU A 59 10.71 3.35 8.81
N TYR A 60 9.45 3.52 9.22
CA TYR A 60 9.06 4.47 10.25
C TYR A 60 9.71 4.16 11.61
N LEU A 61 9.61 2.91 12.06
CA LEU A 61 10.19 2.45 13.33
C LEU A 61 11.72 2.66 13.42
N ARG A 62 12.42 2.46 12.30
CA ARG A 62 13.88 2.64 12.23
C ARG A 62 14.31 4.11 12.30
N ARG A 63 13.46 5.03 11.86
CA ARG A 63 13.81 6.46 11.70
C ARG A 63 13.25 7.34 12.81
N HIS A 64 12.14 6.95 13.42
CA HIS A 64 11.42 7.76 14.40
C HIS A 64 11.40 7.09 15.77
N GLN A 65 12.39 7.45 16.58
CA GLN A 65 12.44 7.15 18.02
C GLN A 65 12.59 8.48 18.78
N PRO A 66 11.65 8.84 19.67
CA PRO A 66 10.45 8.10 20.07
C PRO A 66 9.34 8.08 19.00
N ILE A 67 8.49 7.06 19.04
CA ILE A 67 7.40 6.86 18.07
C ILE A 67 6.28 7.89 18.30
N VAL A 68 6.01 8.69 17.26
CA VAL A 68 4.81 9.55 17.23
C VAL A 68 3.64 8.76 16.63
N TRP A 69 2.83 8.12 17.48
CA TRP A 69 1.73 7.23 17.06
C TRP A 69 0.77 7.84 16.04
N ARG A 70 0.41 9.11 16.22
CA ARG A 70 -0.49 9.81 15.28
C ARG A 70 0.10 9.87 13.87
N GLN A 71 1.37 10.22 13.75
CA GLN A 71 2.04 10.28 12.45
C GLN A 71 2.19 8.88 11.85
N ALA A 72 2.59 7.90 12.67
CA ALA A 72 2.73 6.50 12.24
C ALA A 72 1.43 5.94 11.65
N LEU A 73 0.29 6.16 12.33
CA LEU A 73 -1.02 5.72 11.86
C LEU A 73 -1.45 6.46 10.59
N ILE A 74 -1.20 7.76 10.49
CA ILE A 74 -1.51 8.51 9.26
C ILE A 74 -0.68 7.96 8.09
N THR A 75 0.63 7.76 8.27
CA THR A 75 1.51 7.28 7.20
C THR A 75 1.27 5.82 6.82
N ALA A 76 0.95 4.96 7.80
CA ALA A 76 0.83 3.52 7.57
C ALA A 76 -0.59 3.04 7.32
N CYS A 77 -1.62 3.85 7.61
CA CYS A 77 -3.02 3.48 7.41
C CYS A 77 -3.74 4.44 6.46
N ALA A 78 -3.76 5.74 6.77
CA ALA A 78 -4.50 6.70 5.96
C ALA A 78 -3.89 6.88 4.56
N ALA A 79 -2.57 6.99 4.46
CA ALA A 79 -1.91 7.20 3.16
C ALA A 79 -2.11 6.03 2.17
N PRO A 80 -1.94 4.75 2.57
CA PRO A 80 -2.28 3.61 1.71
C PRO A 80 -3.76 3.58 1.31
N LEU A 81 -4.70 3.79 2.23
CA LEU A 81 -6.13 3.81 1.88
C LEU A 81 -6.48 4.89 0.86
N VAL A 82 -5.94 6.10 1.04
CA VAL A 82 -6.12 7.18 0.06
C VAL A 82 -5.50 6.80 -1.28
N MET A 83 -4.32 6.18 -1.28
CA MET A 83 -3.67 5.69 -2.49
C MET A 83 -4.55 4.67 -3.24
N GLY A 84 -5.15 3.71 -2.54
CA GLY A 84 -6.06 2.73 -3.15
C GLY A 84 -7.26 3.37 -3.81
N GLY A 85 -7.94 4.27 -3.10
CA GLY A 85 -9.05 5.02 -3.70
C GLY A 85 -8.63 5.85 -4.92
N LEU A 86 -7.44 6.43 -4.92
CA LEU A 86 -6.91 7.16 -6.08
C LEU A 86 -6.59 6.24 -7.26
N ILE A 87 -6.07 5.04 -7.00
CA ILE A 87 -5.80 4.04 -8.04
C ILE A 87 -7.12 3.58 -8.67
N GLU A 88 -8.17 3.31 -7.89
CA GLU A 88 -9.49 2.93 -8.41
C GLU A 88 -10.08 4.04 -9.30
N ILE A 89 -9.99 5.30 -8.85
CA ILE A 89 -10.44 6.44 -9.66
C ILE A 89 -9.61 6.56 -10.94
N ALA A 90 -8.29 6.40 -10.87
CA ALA A 90 -7.41 6.44 -12.04
C ALA A 90 -7.69 5.28 -13.00
N GLN A 91 -8.00 4.09 -12.50
CA GLN A 91 -8.42 2.96 -13.32
C GLN A 91 -9.72 3.29 -14.06
N ALA A 92 -10.73 3.78 -13.35
CA ALA A 92 -12.02 4.14 -13.94
C ALA A 92 -11.94 5.30 -14.95
N THR A 93 -11.09 6.30 -14.71
CA THR A 93 -11.06 7.55 -15.49
C THR A 93 -9.95 7.60 -16.54
N CYS A 94 -8.78 7.03 -16.27
CA CYS A 94 -7.59 7.16 -17.12
C CYS A 94 -7.33 5.94 -18.02
N THR A 95 -7.96 4.78 -17.78
CA THR A 95 -7.72 3.57 -18.60
C THR A 95 -8.66 3.43 -19.80
N GLY A 96 -9.55 4.41 -20.03
CA GLY A 96 -10.47 4.41 -21.17
C GLY A 96 -11.43 3.23 -21.17
N GLY A 97 -11.82 2.73 -19.99
CA GLY A 97 -12.74 1.59 -19.83
C GLY A 97 -12.08 0.22 -19.95
N ARG A 98 -10.74 0.12 -20.06
CA ARG A 98 -10.03 -1.16 -20.10
C ARG A 98 -9.91 -1.84 -18.74
N ARG A 99 -10.02 -1.06 -17.65
CA ARG A 99 -10.04 -1.55 -16.28
C ARG A 99 -11.25 -0.94 -15.57
N SER A 100 -12.13 -1.77 -15.02
CA SER A 100 -13.22 -1.31 -14.16
C SER A 100 -12.65 -1.02 -12.79
N GLY A 101 -12.77 0.22 -12.29
CA GLY A 101 -12.58 0.43 -10.86
C GLY A 101 -13.68 -0.32 -10.12
N ASP A 102 -13.32 -1.33 -9.32
CA ASP A 102 -14.24 -2.18 -8.57
C ASP A 102 -14.17 -1.79 -7.10
N TRP A 103 -15.31 -1.50 -6.50
CA TRP A 103 -15.38 -1.24 -5.06
C TRP A 103 -14.83 -2.42 -4.24
N LEU A 104 -14.86 -3.65 -4.77
CA LEU A 104 -14.26 -4.81 -4.13
C LEU A 104 -12.73 -4.76 -4.07
N ASP A 105 -12.07 -4.09 -5.02
CA ASP A 105 -10.61 -3.92 -5.01
C ASP A 105 -10.22 -2.90 -3.94
N PHE A 106 -11.01 -1.84 -3.77
CA PHE A 106 -10.86 -0.93 -2.62
C PHE A 106 -11.06 -1.62 -1.26
N VAL A 107 -12.02 -2.55 -1.17
CA VAL A 107 -12.21 -3.36 0.04
C VAL A 107 -11.02 -4.29 0.28
N ALA A 108 -10.47 -4.90 -0.78
CA ALA A 108 -9.27 -5.74 -0.70
C ALA A 108 -8.05 -4.95 -0.22
N ASP A 109 -7.86 -3.73 -0.74
CA ASP A 109 -6.83 -2.80 -0.26
C ASP A 109 -7.00 -2.54 1.24
N GLY A 110 -8.23 -2.23 1.67
CA GLY A 110 -8.55 -2.00 3.08
C GLY A 110 -8.23 -3.19 3.99
N LEU A 111 -8.52 -4.41 3.54
CA LEU A 111 -8.16 -5.63 4.28
C LEU A 111 -6.63 -5.78 4.41
N GLY A 112 -5.90 -5.54 3.32
CA GLY A 112 -4.44 -5.53 3.33
C GLY A 112 -3.88 -4.52 4.34
N VAL A 113 -4.43 -3.30 4.34
CA VAL A 113 -4.05 -2.24 5.30
C VAL A 113 -4.32 -2.67 6.74
N ILE A 114 -5.51 -3.20 7.04
CA ILE A 114 -5.87 -3.63 8.41
C ILE A 114 -4.91 -4.70 8.91
N VAL A 115 -4.63 -5.73 8.09
CA VAL A 115 -3.70 -6.80 8.47
C VAL A 115 -2.29 -6.27 8.64
N GLY A 116 -1.81 -5.44 7.70
CA GLY A 116 -0.51 -4.78 7.82
C GLY A 116 -0.41 -3.89 9.06
N GLN A 117 -1.53 -3.28 9.48
CA GLN A 117 -1.59 -2.43 10.65
C GLN A 117 -1.48 -3.23 11.96
N VAL A 118 -2.09 -4.40 12.03
CA VAL A 118 -1.92 -5.34 13.15
C VAL A 118 -0.47 -5.80 13.23
N ILE A 119 0.14 -6.20 12.11
CA ILE A 119 1.54 -6.61 12.04
C ILE A 119 2.46 -5.46 12.50
N GLY A 120 2.24 -4.25 12.01
CA GLY A 120 3.00 -3.06 12.38
C GLY A 120 2.96 -2.77 13.88
N ILE A 121 1.78 -2.83 14.50
CA ILE A 121 1.62 -2.63 15.96
C ILE A 121 2.34 -3.73 16.74
N LEU A 122 2.27 -4.98 16.30
CA LEU A 122 3.00 -6.09 16.93
C LEU A 122 4.52 -5.88 16.83
N LEU A 123 5.01 -5.46 15.67
CA LEU A 123 6.42 -5.11 15.47
C LEU A 123 6.84 -3.98 16.43
N VAL A 124 6.07 -2.90 16.52
CA VAL A 124 6.34 -1.81 17.47
C VAL A 124 6.47 -2.35 18.89
N LYS A 125 5.53 -3.19 19.35
CA LYS A 125 5.55 -3.76 20.70
C LYS A 125 6.75 -4.66 20.96
N CYS A 126 7.17 -5.44 19.95
CA CYS A 126 8.34 -6.32 20.06
C CYS A 126 9.64 -5.50 20.10
N PHE A 127 9.77 -4.47 19.26
CA PHE A 127 11.01 -3.67 19.14
C PHE A 127 11.11 -2.50 20.13
N SER A 128 10.00 -2.06 20.74
CA SER A 128 9.99 -1.02 21.78
C SER A 128 10.34 -1.52 23.19
N LYS A 129 10.58 -2.83 23.37
CA LYS A 129 10.95 -3.45 24.66
C LYS A 129 12.47 -3.53 24.90
N HIS A 130 13.29 -2.94 24.05
CA HIS A 130 14.74 -2.78 24.22
C HIS A 130 15.10 -1.30 24.21
#